data_AF-A0A836SPN1-F1
#
_entry.id   AF-A0A836SPN1-F1
#
_cell.length_a   1.000
_cell.length_b   1.000
_cell.length_c   1.000
_cell.angle_alpha   90.00
_cell.angle_beta   90.00
_cell.angle_gamma   90.00
#
_symmetry.space_group_name_H-M   'P 1'
#
loop_
_entity.id
_entity.type
_entity.pdbx_description
1 polymer ?
#
loop_
_entity_poly.entity_id
_entity_poly.type
_entity_poly.pdbx_seq_one_letter_code
_entity_poly.pdbx_strand_id
1 'polypeptide(L)' 'IGPKLARRIISYRRRNGPFRSVDELLKVKGIGPKILDKIRPFLEVKDEDIGRGGEGEANSGAGKEGASH' A
#
# COMPACT_ATOMS: atom_id res chain seq x y z
N ILE A 1 -3.68 6.48 -12.89
CA ILE A 1 -3.67 5.24 -12.05
C ILE A 1 -5.07 4.63 -12.08
N GLY A 2 -5.21 3.32 -12.35
CA GLY A 2 -6.53 2.67 -12.41
C GLY A 2 -7.09 2.26 -11.03
N PRO A 3 -8.41 2.04 -10.90
CA PRO A 3 -9.09 1.76 -9.62
C PRO A 3 -8.61 0.46 -8.94
N LYS A 4 -8.15 -0.53 -9.72
CA LYS A 4 -7.56 -1.77 -9.18
C LYS A 4 -6.26 -1.51 -8.43
N LEU A 5 -5.44 -0.56 -8.90
CA LEU A 5 -4.17 -0.23 -8.29
C LEU A 5 -4.36 0.63 -7.03
N ALA A 6 -5.27 1.59 -7.07
CA ALA A 6 -5.65 2.40 -5.90
C ALA A 6 -6.10 1.53 -4.71
N ARG A 7 -6.95 0.52 -4.95
CA ARG A 7 -7.37 -0.45 -3.93
C ARG A 7 -6.21 -1.21 -3.29
N ARG A 8 -5.18 -1.53 -4.06
CA ARG A 8 -3.99 -2.22 -3.54
C ARG A 8 -3.14 -1.32 -2.66
N ILE A 9 -2.99 -0.04 -3.02
CA ILE A 9 -2.28 0.96 -2.20
C ILE A 9 -2.98 1.09 -0.84
N ILE A 10 -4.31 1.24 -0.83
CA ILE A 10 -5.10 1.33 0.41
C ILE A 10 -4.96 0.04 1.24
N SER A 11 -5.08 -1.13 0.60
CA SER A 11 -4.95 -2.42 1.29
C SER A 11 -3.55 -2.63 1.88
N TYR A 12 -2.50 -2.18 1.20
CA TYR A 12 -1.14 -2.18 1.74
C TYR A 12 -1.03 -1.26 2.95
N ARG A 13 -1.53 -0.02 2.85
CA ARG A 13 -1.52 0.94 3.96
C ARG A 13 -2.28 0.43 5.18
N ARG A 14 -3.41 -0.24 4.99
CA ARG A 14 -4.19 -0.83 6.09
C ARG A 14 -3.49 -1.97 6.80
N ARG A 15 -2.64 -2.73 6.11
CA ARG A 15 -1.95 -3.90 6.67
C ARG A 15 -0.55 -3.60 7.21
N ASN A 16 0.16 -2.68 6.58
CA ASN A 16 1.56 -2.36 6.91
C ASN A 16 1.70 -1.00 7.59
N GLY A 17 0.61 -0.24 7.69
CA GLY A 17 0.64 1.14 8.17
C GLY A 17 0.92 2.16 7.06
N PRO A 18 1.07 3.44 7.43
CA PRO A 18 1.40 4.51 6.49
C PRO A 18 2.72 4.23 5.75
N PHE A 19 2.80 4.69 4.51
CA PHE A 19 4.04 4.59 3.73
C PHE A 19 5.09 5.51 4.34
N ARG A 20 6.25 4.95 4.68
CA ARG A 20 7.37 5.76 5.22
C ARG A 20 8.19 6.44 4.14
N SER A 21 8.08 5.96 2.90
CA SER A 21 8.82 6.48 1.76
C SER A 21 8.09 6.12 0.46
N VAL A 22 8.33 6.92 -0.58
CA VAL A 22 7.72 6.70 -1.90
C VAL A 22 8.12 5.33 -2.48
N ASP A 23 9.32 4.86 -2.19
CA ASP A 23 9.83 3.56 -2.66
C ASP A 23 9.07 2.37 -2.06
N GLU A 24 8.36 2.52 -0.95
CA GLU A 24 7.52 1.46 -0.39
C GLU A 24 6.32 1.13 -1.29
N LEU A 25 5.93 2.02 -2.20
CA LEU A 25 4.92 1.73 -3.20
C LEU A 25 5.37 0.61 -4.14
N LEU A 26 6.68 0.37 -4.32
CA LEU A 26 7.19 -0.80 -5.08
C LEU A 26 6.82 -2.13 -4.42
N LYS A 27 6.58 -2.14 -3.10
CA LYS A 27 6.11 -3.33 -2.37
C LYS A 27 4.66 -3.66 -2.71
N VAL A 28 3.91 -2.73 -3.31
CA VAL A 28 2.52 -2.95 -3.73
C VAL A 28 2.48 -3.70 -5.06
N LYS A 29 1.92 -4.92 -5.04
CA LYS A 29 1.79 -5.77 -6.24
C LYS A 29 1.12 -5.02 -7.39
N GLY A 30 1.84 -4.83 -8.50
CA GLY A 30 1.37 -4.11 -9.68
C GLY A 30 1.79 -2.64 -9.78
N ILE A 31 2.56 -2.12 -8.80
CA ILE A 31 3.37 -0.92 -8.97
C ILE A 31 4.80 -1.38 -9.25
N GLY A 32 5.21 -1.25 -10.51
CA GLY A 32 6.61 -1.41 -10.90
C GLY A 32 7.33 -0.05 -10.96
N PRO A 33 8.65 -0.04 -11.14
CA PRO A 33 9.45 1.19 -11.23
C PRO A 33 8.93 2.16 -12.31
N LYS A 34 8.51 1.64 -13.48
CA LYS A 34 7.90 2.47 -14.54
C LYS A 34 6.61 3.18 -14.12
N ILE A 35 5.81 2.56 -13.28
CA ILE A 35 4.57 3.17 -12.77
C ILE A 35 4.95 4.15 -11.67
N LEU A 36 5.84 3.74 -10.76
CA LEU A 36 6.32 4.58 -9.67
C LEU A 36 6.89 5.88 -10.20
N ASP A 37 7.81 5.87 -11.17
CA ASP A 37 8.40 7.11 -11.71
C ASP A 37 7.35 8.06 -12.29
N LYS A 38 6.29 7.53 -12.92
CA LYS A 38 5.19 8.34 -13.44
C LYS A 38 4.35 8.99 -12.35
N ILE A 39 4.25 8.38 -11.18
CA ILE A 39 3.45 8.90 -10.06
C ILE A 39 4.27 9.54 -8.95
N ARG A 40 5.58 9.29 -8.90
CA ARG A 40 6.55 9.84 -7.95
C ARG A 40 6.42 11.35 -7.79
N PRO A 41 6.30 12.16 -8.86
CA PRO A 41 6.12 13.61 -8.70
C PRO A 41 4.75 14.02 -8.14
N PHE A 42 3.77 13.12 -8.11
CA PHE A 42 2.42 13.35 -7.58
C PHE A 42 2.20 12.71 -6.20
N LEU A 43 3.25 12.13 -5.61
CA LEU A 43 3.19 11.45 -4.33
C LEU A 43 3.96 12.24 -3.28
N GLU A 44 3.31 12.48 -2.16
CA GLU A 44 3.89 13.13 -1.00
C GLU A 44 3.70 12.22 0.20
N VAL A 45 4.78 11.96 0.94
CA VAL A 45 4.74 11.27 2.22
C VAL A 45 4.82 12.34 3.30
N LYS A 46 3.76 12.50 4.08
CA LYS A 46 3.73 13.49 5.15
C LYS A 46 4.52 12.98 6.35
N ASP A 47 5.38 13.85 6.87
CA ASP A 47 6.27 13.55 8.00
C ASP A 47 5.50 13.22 9.28
N GLU A 48 4.28 13.76 9.41
CA GLU A 48 3.37 13.54 10.55
C GLU A 48 2.98 12.05 10.75
N ASP A 49 3.03 11.24 9.68
CA ASP A 49 2.75 9.81 9.73
C ASP A 49 4.00 8.97 10.08
N ILE A 50 5.21 9.55 10.06
CA ILE A 50 6.49 8.84 10.23
C ILE A 50 6.84 8.63 11.72
N GLY A 51 6.23 9.42 12.63
CA GLY A 51 6.58 9.47 14.05
C GLY A 51 5.73 8.66 15.04
N ARG A 52 4.64 8.02 14.62
CA ARG A 52 3.71 7.35 15.56
C ARG A 52 3.16 6.03 15.03
N GLY A 53 3.90 4.94 15.21
CA GLY A 53 3.40 3.61 14.88
C GLY A 53 4.48 2.56 14.62
N GLY A 54 5.35 2.33 15.60
CA GLY A 54 5.71 0.94 15.88
C GLY A 54 4.52 0.31 16.61
N GLU A 55 4.22 -0.96 16.34
CA GLU A 55 3.13 -1.75 16.95
C GLU A 55 1.76 -1.55 16.28
N GLY A 56 1.52 -2.32 15.22
CA GLY A 56 0.29 -2.28 14.45
C GLY A 56 0.03 -3.57 13.70
N GLU A 57 -0.23 -4.62 14.48
CA GLU A 57 -1.21 -5.66 14.16
C GLU A 57 -0.94 -6.54 12.93
N ALA A 58 -0.41 -7.74 13.21
CA ALA A 58 -0.45 -8.91 12.34
C ALA A 58 -1.90 -9.23 11.93
N ASN A 59 -2.41 -8.56 10.90
CA ASN A 59 -3.71 -8.86 10.32
C ASN A 59 -3.57 -9.98 9.30
N SER A 60 -3.74 -11.18 9.83
CA SER A 60 -4.27 -12.39 9.21
C SER A 60 -5.37 -12.09 8.18
N GLY A 61 -4.93 -11.81 6.96
CA GLY A 61 -5.77 -11.81 5.76
C GLY A 61 -5.93 -13.23 5.21
N ALA A 62 -6.53 -14.12 6.01
CA ALA A 62 -7.10 -15.35 5.48
C ALA A 62 -8.21 -14.98 4.50
N GLY A 63 -7.94 -15.18 3.21
CA GLY A 63 -8.96 -15.14 2.17
C GLY A 63 -9.93 -16.28 2.41
N LYS A 64 -11.02 -15.98 3.11
CA LYS A 64 -12.27 -16.72 3.06
C LYS A 64 -13.07 -16.19 1.88
N GLU A 65 -13.37 -17.07 0.94
CA GLU A 65 -14.36 -17.02 -0.16
C GLU A 65 -13.93 -18.14 -1.11
N GLY A 66 -14.48 -19.36 -1.08
CA GLY A 66 -15.89 -19.69 -0.88
C GLY A 66 -16.68 -19.41 -2.16
N ALA A 67 -16.43 -20.18 -3.22
CA ALA A 67 -17.28 -20.27 -4.41
C ALA A 67 -17.25 -21.75 -4.86
N SER A 68 -18.22 -22.58 -4.43
CA SER A 68 -19.50 -22.86 -5.12
C SER A 68 -19.36 -23.64 -6.43
N HIS A 69 -19.35 -24.98 -6.37
CA HIS A 69 -20.45 -25.87 -6.80
C HIS A 69 -20.17 -27.30 -6.35
#